data_AF-A0A7C1NMR7-F1
#
_entry.id   AF-A0A7C1NMR7-F1
#
_cell.length_a   1.000
_cell.length_b   1.000
_cell.length_c   1.000
_cell.angle_alpha   90.00
_cell.angle_beta   90.00
_cell.angle_gamma   90.00
#
_symmetry.space_group_name_H-M   'P 1'
#
loop_
_entity.id
_entity.type
_entity.pdbx_description
1 polymer ?
#
loop_
_entity_poly.entity_id
_entity_poly.type
_entity_poly.pdbx_seq_one_letter_code
_entity_poly.pdbx_strand_id
1 'polypeptide(L)'
;MALSQGLADGIENPLPAGYGMKFHQVAKYIIPTGHIRTVTTFVINEKKFNSLSPEYQQIIRDVARAGDEYFVNLMKVEKDKVIEKLKAEGAIILPPIDVTPLQKKLIPVAREMEEKGKWSKGLWERIQTIE
;
A
#
# COMPACT_ATOMS: atom_id res chain seq x y z
N MET A 1 7.79 12.29 14.60
CA MET A 1 8.87 13.25 14.92
C MET A 1 8.94 14.38 13.89
N ALA A 2 9.20 14.13 12.60
CA ALA A 2 9.27 15.21 11.60
C ALA A 2 7.95 16.01 11.46
N LEU A 3 6.81 15.33 11.30
CA LEU A 3 5.48 15.96 11.21
C LEU A 3 5.16 16.83 12.44
N SER A 4 5.29 16.26 13.64
CA SER A 4 4.96 16.94 14.90
C SER A 4 5.87 18.13 15.21
N GLN A 5 7.07 18.15 14.64
CA GLN A 5 8.03 19.25 14.79
C GLN A 5 7.97 20.25 13.63
N GLY A 6 7.10 20.02 12.64
CA GLY A 6 6.97 20.88 11.46
C GLY A 6 8.13 20.79 10.47
N LEU A 7 8.97 19.74 10.53
CA LEU A 7 10.01 19.52 9.51
C LEU A 7 9.45 18.92 8.22
N ALA A 8 8.25 18.35 8.26
CA ALA A 8 7.53 17.85 7.11
C ALA A 8 6.06 18.28 7.20
N ASP A 9 5.52 18.79 6.09
CA ASP A 9 4.14 19.28 6.02
C ASP A 9 3.10 18.17 5.85
N GLY A 10 3.55 16.98 5.45
CA GLY A 10 2.66 15.87 5.13
C GLY A 10 3.35 14.53 5.10
N ILE A 11 2.53 13.49 5.03
CA ILE A 11 2.93 12.09 4.91
C ILE A 11 1.85 11.36 4.12
N GLU A 12 2.26 10.32 3.40
CA GLU A 12 1.34 9.37 2.77
C GLU A 12 1.33 8.06 3.57
N ASN A 13 0.16 7.43 3.68
CA ASN A 13 0.01 6.08 4.18
C ASN A 13 -1.42 5.59 3.86
N PRO A 14 -1.66 4.26 3.80
CA PRO A 14 -3.01 3.71 3.83
C PRO A 14 -3.76 4.16 5.09
N LEU A 15 -5.07 4.45 4.99
CA LEU A 15 -5.85 5.02 6.10
C LEU A 15 -5.75 4.20 7.41
N PRO A 16 -5.91 2.85 7.41
CA PRO A 16 -5.82 2.10 8.67
C PRO A 16 -4.44 2.17 9.33
N ALA A 17 -3.36 2.16 8.54
CA ALA A 17 -2.01 2.30 9.05
C ALA A 17 -1.76 3.71 9.60
N GLY A 18 -2.17 4.75 8.86
CA GLY A 18 -2.04 6.14 9.29
C GLY A 18 -2.82 6.45 10.57
N TYR A 19 -4.02 5.87 10.73
CA TYR A 19 -4.81 5.95 11.96
C TYR A 19 -4.10 5.25 13.13
N GLY A 20 -3.58 4.03 12.93
CA GLY A 20 -2.82 3.30 13.95
C GLY A 20 -1.58 4.07 14.44
N MET A 21 -0.95 4.82 13.53
CA MET A 21 0.18 5.71 13.83
C MET A 21 -0.23 7.09 14.34
N LYS A 22 -1.54 7.36 14.45
CA LYS A 22 -2.12 8.62 14.94
C LYS A 22 -1.71 9.86 14.15
N PHE A 23 -1.44 9.73 12.85
CA PHE A 23 -1.00 10.87 12.04
C PHE A 23 -2.02 11.99 11.97
N HIS A 24 -3.32 11.68 12.05
CA HIS A 24 -4.40 12.68 12.06
C HIS A 24 -4.35 13.66 13.23
N GLN A 25 -3.64 13.31 14.32
CA GLN A 25 -3.46 14.22 15.46
C GLN A 25 -2.52 15.40 15.15
N VAL A 26 -1.61 15.22 14.18
CA VAL A 26 -0.62 16.22 13.79
C VAL A 26 -0.77 16.68 12.33
N ALA A 27 -1.48 15.93 11.49
CA ALA A 27 -1.81 16.24 10.11
C ALA A 27 -3.30 15.97 9.85
N LYS A 28 -4.14 17.00 10.05
CA LYS A 28 -5.60 16.85 10.09
C LYS A 28 -6.25 16.65 8.72
N TYR A 29 -5.62 17.13 7.65
CA TYR A 29 -6.19 17.09 6.30
C TYR A 29 -5.78 15.82 5.57
N ILE A 30 -6.76 15.08 5.06
CA ILE A 30 -6.57 13.84 4.32
C ILE A 30 -7.10 14.05 2.92
N ILE A 31 -6.21 13.93 1.91
CA ILE A 31 -6.57 14.01 0.49
C ILE A 31 -6.60 12.58 -0.08
N PRO A 32 -7.77 12.01 -0.39
CA PRO A 32 -7.88 10.65 -0.90
C PRO A 32 -7.48 10.60 -2.38
N THR A 33 -6.17 10.47 -2.61
CA THR A 33 -5.56 10.45 -3.94
C THR A 33 -5.43 9.04 -4.52
N GLY A 34 -5.37 7.99 -3.69
CA GLY A 34 -5.23 6.61 -4.17
C GLY A 34 -3.98 6.37 -5.05
N HIS A 35 -2.93 7.16 -4.88
CA HIS A 35 -1.77 7.22 -5.78
C HIS A 35 -0.80 6.04 -5.66
N ILE A 36 -0.94 5.23 -4.59
CA ILE A 36 -0.14 4.02 -4.36
C ILE A 36 -1.09 2.86 -4.03
N ARG A 37 -0.95 1.74 -4.75
CA ARG A 37 -1.52 0.44 -4.36
C ARG A 37 -0.41 -0.39 -3.76
N THR A 38 -0.34 -0.44 -2.44
CA THR A 38 0.68 -1.19 -1.71
C THR A 38 0.42 -2.69 -1.83
N VAL A 39 1.42 -3.46 -2.21
CA VAL A 39 1.42 -4.92 -2.16
C VAL A 39 2.34 -5.34 -1.03
N THR A 40 1.83 -6.18 -0.13
CA THR A 40 2.62 -6.81 0.94
C THR A 40 2.66 -8.30 0.66
N THR A 41 3.80 -8.94 0.90
CA THR A 41 3.99 -10.37 0.64
C THR A 41 4.66 -11.04 1.81
N PHE A 42 4.31 -12.31 2.06
CA PHE A 42 5.02 -13.13 3.01
C PHE A 42 6.34 -13.59 2.41
N VAL A 43 7.43 -13.31 3.12
CA VAL A 43 8.77 -13.74 2.72
C VAL A 43 9.36 -14.68 3.76
N ILE A 44 10.07 -15.69 3.28
CA ILE A 44 10.85 -16.62 4.09
C ILE A 44 12.24 -16.77 3.49
N ASN A 45 13.25 -16.98 4.34
CA ASN A 45 14.59 -17.30 3.87
C ASN A 45 14.55 -18.56 2.98
N GLU A 46 15.04 -18.43 1.74
CA GLU A 46 14.97 -19.50 0.75
C GLU A 46 15.70 -20.77 1.18
N LYS A 47 16.93 -20.67 1.71
CA LYS A 47 17.69 -21.84 2.17
C LYS A 47 16.95 -22.56 3.29
N LYS A 48 16.36 -21.82 4.21
CA LYS A 48 15.58 -22.40 5.30
C LYS A 48 14.33 -23.09 4.76
N PHE A 49 13.57 -22.45 3.87
CA PHE A 49 12.40 -23.05 3.26
C PHE A 49 12.73 -24.34 2.50
N ASN A 50 13.80 -24.32 1.69
CA ASN A 50 14.24 -25.48 0.91
C ASN A 50 14.80 -26.62 1.78
N SER A 51 15.25 -26.34 3.02
CA SER A 51 15.68 -27.38 3.97
C SER A 51 14.52 -28.13 4.63
N LEU A 52 13.28 -27.65 4.49
CA LEU A 52 12.09 -28.28 5.07
C LEU A 52 11.63 -29.45 4.18
N SER A 53 10.93 -30.42 4.78
CA SER A 53 10.26 -31.47 4.01
C SER A 53 9.20 -30.88 3.07
N PRO A 54 8.85 -31.57 1.97
CA PRO A 54 7.80 -31.11 1.05
C PRO A 54 6.46 -30.83 1.76
N GLU A 55 6.12 -31.61 2.78
CA GLU A 55 4.92 -31.41 3.60
C GLU A 55 4.93 -30.05 4.31
N TYR A 56 6.02 -29.70 4.98
CA TYR A 56 6.13 -28.39 5.66
C TYR A 56 6.21 -27.22 4.67
N GLN A 57 6.85 -27.41 3.52
CA GLN A 57 6.85 -26.40 2.46
C GLN A 57 5.42 -26.10 1.99
N GLN A 58 4.60 -27.15 1.81
CA GLN A 58 3.22 -27.01 1.39
C GLN A 58 2.37 -26.29 2.45
N ILE A 59 2.48 -26.71 3.72
CA ILE A 59 1.77 -26.06 4.84
C ILE A 59 2.07 -24.56 4.89
N ILE A 60 3.34 -24.16 4.76
CA ILE A 60 3.73 -22.74 4.77
C ILE A 60 3.07 -21.97 3.62
N ARG A 61 3.03 -22.55 2.41
CA ARG A 61 2.40 -21.91 1.25
C ARG A 61 0.90 -21.73 1.45
N ASP A 62 0.24 -22.76 1.98
CA ASP A 62 -1.21 -22.73 2.20
C ASP A 62 -1.58 -21.72 3.29
N VAL A 63 -0.84 -21.69 4.39
CA VAL A 63 -1.04 -20.70 5.46
C VAL A 63 -0.76 -19.28 4.95
N ALA A 64 0.30 -19.08 4.15
CA ALA A 64 0.59 -17.77 3.57
C ALA A 64 -0.55 -17.28 2.66
N ARG A 65 -1.12 -18.18 1.83
CA ARG A 65 -2.26 -17.84 0.97
C ARG A 65 -3.51 -17.51 1.79
N ALA A 66 -3.86 -18.35 2.76
CA ALA A 66 -5.01 -18.10 3.64
C ALA A 66 -4.85 -16.80 4.44
N GLY A 67 -3.63 -16.52 4.90
CA GLY A 67 -3.30 -15.27 5.59
C GLY A 67 -3.44 -14.03 4.71
N ASP A 68 -3.02 -14.12 3.44
CA ASP A 68 -3.17 -13.04 2.46
C ASP A 68 -4.65 -12.73 2.19
N GLU A 69 -5.45 -13.75 1.88
CA GLU A 69 -6.90 -13.60 1.65
C GLU A 69 -7.60 -13.00 2.87
N TYR A 70 -7.27 -13.47 4.07
CA TYR A 70 -7.79 -12.92 5.31
C TYR A 70 -7.40 -11.44 5.48
N PHE A 71 -6.13 -11.09 5.28
CA PHE A 71 -5.63 -9.72 5.44
C PHE A 71 -6.29 -8.75 4.45
N VAL A 72 -6.41 -9.14 3.17
CA VAL A 72 -7.07 -8.32 2.15
C VAL A 72 -8.52 -8.01 2.53
N ASN A 73 -9.26 -9.01 3.02
CA ASN A 73 -10.65 -8.82 3.45
C ASN A 73 -10.75 -7.97 4.72
N LEU A 74 -9.88 -8.19 5.69
CA LEU A 74 -9.82 -7.38 6.92
C LEU A 74 -9.56 -5.90 6.58
N MET A 75 -8.60 -5.61 5.69
CA MET A 75 -8.25 -4.25 5.32
C MET A 75 -9.39 -3.51 4.60
N LYS A 76 -10.20 -4.22 3.79
CA LYS A 76 -11.41 -3.65 3.19
C LYS A 76 -12.41 -3.21 4.26
N VAL A 77 -12.67 -4.07 5.24
CA VAL A 77 -13.61 -3.79 6.34
C VAL A 77 -13.10 -2.69 7.27
N GLU A 78 -11.81 -2.69 7.60
CA GLU A 78 -11.23 -1.70 8.51
C GLU A 78 -11.14 -0.30 7.89
N LYS A 79 -10.96 -0.18 6.57
CA LYS A 79 -10.92 1.11 5.89
C LYS A 79 -12.17 1.97 6.20
N ASP A 80 -13.35 1.40 6.05
CA ASP A 80 -14.60 2.13 6.24
C ASP A 80 -14.81 2.52 7.71
N LYS A 81 -14.47 1.62 8.65
CA LYS A 81 -14.51 1.92 10.09
C LYS A 81 -13.54 3.03 10.47
N VAL A 82 -12.34 3.03 9.89
CA VAL A 82 -11.29 4.02 10.18
C VAL A 82 -11.69 5.40 9.68
N ILE A 83 -12.38 5.51 8.55
CA ILE A 83 -12.89 6.80 8.05
C ILE A 83 -13.80 7.47 9.08
N GLU A 84 -14.71 6.71 9.70
CA GLU A 84 -15.63 7.25 10.70
C GLU A 84 -14.91 7.64 11.99
N LYS A 85 -13.93 6.82 12.44
CA LYS A 85 -13.08 7.17 13.59
C LYS A 85 -12.27 8.44 13.34
N LEU A 86 -11.67 8.56 12.16
CA LEU A 86 -10.89 9.74 11.76
C LEU A 86 -11.74 11.01 11.84
N LYS A 87 -12.96 11.00 11.29
CA LYS A 87 -13.90 12.14 11.38
C LYS A 87 -14.29 12.45 12.82
N ALA A 88 -14.63 11.42 13.61
CA ALA A 88 -15.01 11.58 15.02
C ALA A 88 -13.87 12.18 15.86
N GLU A 89 -12.61 11.90 15.50
CA GLU A 89 -11.41 12.44 16.14
C GLU A 89 -10.93 13.77 15.51
N GLY A 90 -11.71 14.37 14.62
CA GLY A 90 -11.48 15.72 14.09
C GLY A 90 -10.58 15.79 12.84
N ALA A 91 -10.32 14.67 12.16
CA ALA A 91 -9.69 14.69 10.85
C ALA A 91 -10.65 15.22 9.77
N ILE A 92 -10.10 15.93 8.79
CA ILE A 92 -10.82 16.52 7.66
C ILE A 92 -10.48 15.72 6.41
N ILE A 93 -11.41 14.86 5.98
CA ILE A 93 -11.28 14.10 4.75
C ILE A 93 -11.85 14.94 3.60
N LEU A 94 -10.98 15.31 2.67
CA LEU A 94 -11.34 16.11 1.50
C LEU A 94 -11.98 15.24 0.40
N PRO A 95 -12.76 15.84 -0.52
CA PRO A 95 -13.27 15.12 -1.68
C PRO A 95 -12.13 14.51 -2.52
N PRO A 96 -12.39 13.40 -3.24
CA PRO A 96 -11.47 12.88 -4.25
C PRO A 96 -11.10 13.94 -5.28
N ILE A 97 -9.85 13.88 -5.74
CA ILE A 97 -9.32 14.78 -6.77
C ILE A 97 -9.13 14.03 -8.10
N ASP A 98 -9.10 14.77 -9.21
CA ASP A 98 -8.63 14.21 -10.48
C ASP A 98 -7.13 13.93 -10.41
N VAL A 99 -6.76 12.65 -10.42
CA VAL A 99 -5.37 12.20 -10.37
C VAL A 99 -4.77 11.94 -11.75
N THR A 100 -5.53 12.13 -12.83
CA THR A 100 -5.03 11.99 -14.20
C THR A 100 -3.74 12.78 -14.47
N PRO A 101 -3.58 14.04 -13.97
CA PRO A 101 -2.33 14.76 -14.13
C PRO A 101 -1.14 14.12 -13.41
N LEU A 102 -1.36 13.52 -12.24
CA LEU A 102 -0.32 12.80 -11.49
C LEU A 102 0.11 11.54 -12.25
N GLN A 103 -0.87 10.76 -12.72
CA GLN A 103 -0.60 9.55 -13.51
C GLN A 103 0.20 9.86 -14.78
N LYS A 104 -0.20 10.88 -15.55
CA LYS A 104 0.50 11.30 -16.78
C LYS A 104 1.96 11.66 -16.53
N LYS A 105 2.28 12.28 -15.38
CA LYS A 105 3.67 12.60 -15.00
C LYS A 105 4.51 11.37 -14.64
N LEU A 106 3.90 10.27 -14.23
CA LEU A 106 4.61 9.05 -13.82
C LEU A 106 4.82 8.06 -14.96
N ILE A 107 4.04 8.12 -16.05
CA ILE A 107 4.21 7.24 -17.22
C ILE A 107 5.64 7.27 -17.79
N PRO A 108 6.29 8.45 -17.97
CA PRO A 108 7.68 8.48 -18.44
C PRO A 108 8.66 7.78 -17.50
N VAL A 109 8.42 7.85 -16.18
CA VAL A 109 9.27 7.17 -15.18
C VAL A 109 9.15 5.66 -15.34
N ALA A 110 7.93 5.14 -15.53
CA ALA A 110 7.73 3.71 -15.77
C ALA A 110 8.50 3.22 -17.00
N ARG A 111 8.45 3.98 -18.11
CA ARG A 111 9.19 3.68 -19.35
C ARG A 111 10.70 3.73 -19.14
N GLU A 112 11.19 4.75 -18.44
CA GLU A 112 12.60 4.87 -18.09
C GLU A 112 13.09 3.68 -17.26
N MET A 113 12.26 3.16 -16.33
CA MET A 113 12.61 1.97 -15.55
C MET A 113 12.76 0.72 -16.43
N GLU A 114 11.93 0.58 -17.46
CA GLU A 114 12.05 -0.51 -18.44
C GLU A 114 13.29 -0.34 -19.34
N GLU A 115 13.55 0.87 -19.84
CA GLU A 115 14.71 1.20 -20.67
C GLU A 115 16.04 0.97 -19.93
N LYS A 116 16.08 1.30 -18.63
CA LYS A 116 17.25 1.06 -17.77
C LYS A 116 17.38 -0.39 -17.31
N GLY A 117 16.47 -1.28 -17.74
CA GLY A 117 16.44 -2.69 -17.32
C GLY A 117 16.19 -2.90 -15.83
N LYS A 118 15.67 -1.87 -15.13
CA LYS A 118 15.25 -1.99 -13.73
C LYS A 118 13.93 -2.76 -13.65
N TRP A 119 13.06 -2.56 -14.62
CA TRP A 119 11.84 -3.32 -14.84
C TRP A 119 11.96 -4.14 -16.12
N SER A 120 11.24 -5.27 -16.17
CA SER A 120 11.12 -6.04 -17.41
C SER A 120 10.39 -5.21 -18.48
N LYS A 121 10.85 -5.28 -19.73
CA LYS A 121 10.20 -4.60 -20.85
C LYS A 121 8.72 -4.99 -20.97
N GLY A 122 7.83 -4.01 -21.09
CA GLY A 122 6.38 -4.18 -21.17
C GLY A 122 5.71 -4.56 -19.84
N LEU A 123 6.40 -4.40 -18.71
CA LEU A 123 5.82 -4.65 -17.39
C LEU A 123 4.72 -3.63 -17.09
N TRP A 124 4.93 -2.36 -17.42
CA TRP A 124 3.97 -1.30 -17.14
C TRP A 124 2.62 -1.57 -17.81
N GLU A 125 2.63 -1.83 -19.12
CA GLU A 125 1.42 -2.13 -19.89
C GLU A 125 0.73 -3.39 -19.37
N ARG A 126 1.49 -4.44 -19.03
CA ARG A 126 0.93 -5.68 -18.49
C ARG A 126 0.24 -5.46 -17.15
N ILE A 127 0.77 -4.60 -16.28
CA ILE A 127 0.12 -4.28 -15.00
C ILE A 127 -1.22 -3.58 -15.22
N GLN A 128 -1.36 -2.75 -16.26
CA GLN A 128 -2.63 -2.06 -16.56
C GLN A 128 -3.76 -3.00 -16.96
N THR A 129 -3.46 -4.24 -17.36
CA THR A 129 -4.48 -5.23 -17.75
C THR A 129 -4.92 -6.13 -16.60
N ILE A 130 -4.39 -5.93 -15.38
CA ILE A 130 -4.74 -6.72 -14.20
C ILE A 130 -5.92 -6.04 -13.49
N GLU A 131 -6.98 -6.80 -13.24
CA GLU A 131 -8.15 -6.37 -12.46
C GLU A 131 -7.89 -6.29 -10.94
#